data_AF-A0A2M7XPQ5-F1
#
_entry.id   AF-A0A2M7XPQ5-F1
#
_cell.length_a   1.000
_cell.length_b   1.000
_cell.length_c   1.000
_cell.angle_alpha   90.00
_cell.angle_beta   90.00
_cell.angle_gamma   90.00
#
_symmetry.space_group_name_H-M   'P 1'
#
loop_
_entity.id
_entity.type
_entity.pdbx_description
1 polymer ?
#
loop_
_entity_poly.entity_id
_entity_poly.type
_entity_poly.pdbx_seq_one_letter_code
_entity_poly.pdbx_strand_id
1 'polypeptide(L)'
;MKPLNKLPEIMNRIQNAEKLCIFGLGVLVQETHRQMQGILGRKPDFYCDNDRDKWGREFNGKLCVSPAQLAEYQDRVCVIIAVKQYESVWTQLMQLGLKNLIVANFDRGYHVRNFFQPEGILAHPAQSAYGQLKGRWAFVTGSSRGIGQRIAVELSKLGCNLILHGRKLSHLELSESLCRGQGVEVELFEAELEDLKAVDRMLESILALPNRVEIVVNNAAVSPAYPDGVWSVPTEEVQRIFS
;
A
#
# COMPACT_ATOMS: atom_id res chain seq x y z
N MET A 1 15.16 -14.34 17.85
CA MET A 1 14.02 -15.01 18.52
C MET A 1 13.44 -16.01 17.54
N LYS A 2 13.47 -17.33 17.82
CA LYS A 2 12.88 -18.33 16.90
C LYS A 2 11.37 -18.07 16.82
N PRO A 3 10.74 -17.98 15.63
CA PRO A 3 9.28 -17.90 15.57
C PRO A 3 8.72 -19.20 16.15
N LEU A 4 7.92 -19.09 17.22
CA LEU A 4 7.15 -20.23 17.72
C LEU A 4 6.29 -20.72 16.55
N ASN A 5 6.52 -21.94 16.09
CA ASN A 5 5.72 -22.54 15.03
C ASN A 5 4.32 -22.85 15.56
N LYS A 6 3.42 -21.86 15.55
CA LYS A 6 2.01 -21.98 15.98
C LYS A 6 1.14 -22.76 15.00
N LEU A 7 1.72 -23.35 13.96
CA LEU A 7 0.97 -24.06 12.92
C LEU A 7 0.07 -25.18 13.49
N PRO A 8 0.49 -26.03 14.45
CA PRO A 8 -0.40 -27.04 15.02
C PRO A 8 -1.63 -26.44 15.72
N GLU A 9 -1.47 -25.32 16.44
CA GLU A 9 -2.57 -24.63 17.12
C GLU A 9 -3.56 -24.00 16.12
N ILE A 10 -3.03 -23.36 15.08
CA ILE A 10 -3.80 -22.78 13.97
C ILE A 10 -4.59 -23.89 13.27
N MET A 11 -3.94 -25.00 12.93
CA MET A 11 -4.61 -26.14 12.29
C MET A 11 -5.68 -26.75 13.20
N ASN A 12 -5.43 -26.87 14.51
CA ASN A 12 -6.42 -27.34 15.47
C ASN A 12 -7.66 -26.45 15.51
N ARG A 13 -7.49 -25.12 15.47
CA ARG A 13 -8.61 -24.17 15.40
C ARG A 13 -9.41 -24.30 14.10
N ILE A 14 -8.72 -24.51 12.98
CA ILE A 14 -9.36 -24.74 11.67
C ILE A 14 -10.18 -26.03 11.69
N GLN A 15 -9.64 -27.13 12.22
CA GLN A 15 -10.36 -28.40 12.25
C GLN A 15 -11.58 -28.37 13.17
N ASN A 16 -11.46 -27.75 14.35
CA ASN A 16 -12.51 -27.79 15.36
C ASN A 16 -13.57 -26.69 15.23
N ALA A 17 -13.39 -25.73 14.32
CA ALA A 17 -14.40 -24.71 14.10
C ALA A 17 -15.68 -25.30 13.49
N GLU A 18 -16.84 -24.91 14.02
CA GLU A 18 -18.13 -25.38 13.51
C GLU A 18 -18.31 -24.98 12.04
N LYS A 19 -17.92 -23.74 11.70
CA LYS A 19 -17.91 -23.21 10.34
C LYS A 19 -16.52 -22.75 9.93
N LEU A 20 -16.19 -22.97 8.66
CA LEU A 20 -14.98 -22.45 8.03
C LEU A 20 -15.38 -21.53 6.88
N CYS A 21 -14.94 -20.29 6.95
CA CYS A 21 -15.11 -19.30 5.90
C CYS A 21 -13.77 -18.96 5.25
N ILE A 22 -13.73 -18.86 3.93
CA ILE A 22 -12.62 -18.20 3.22
C ILE A 22 -13.07 -16.81 2.80
N PHE A 23 -12.36 -15.78 3.27
CA PHE A 23 -12.61 -14.39 2.96
C PHE A 23 -11.70 -13.91 1.83
N GLY A 24 -12.28 -13.33 0.78
CA GLY A 24 -11.58 -12.75 -0.37
C GLY A 24 -11.61 -13.67 -1.58
N LEU A 25 -12.63 -13.57 -2.42
CA LEU A 25 -12.82 -14.35 -3.65
C LEU A 25 -12.14 -13.68 -4.86
N GLY A 26 -10.91 -13.22 -4.68
CA GLY A 26 -10.09 -12.67 -5.77
C GLY A 26 -9.44 -13.75 -6.63
N VAL A 27 -8.56 -13.32 -7.54
CA VAL A 27 -7.72 -14.22 -8.36
C VAL A 27 -6.99 -15.26 -7.49
N LEU A 28 -6.50 -14.85 -6.33
CA LEU A 28 -5.83 -15.71 -5.35
C LEU A 28 -6.64 -16.96 -5.03
N VAL A 29 -7.90 -16.80 -4.62
CA VAL A 29 -8.73 -17.93 -4.20
C VAL A 29 -9.18 -18.78 -5.39
N GLN A 30 -9.40 -18.17 -6.56
CA GLN A 30 -9.73 -18.92 -7.78
C GLN A 30 -8.59 -19.87 -8.20
N GLU A 31 -7.35 -19.40 -8.11
CA GLU A 31 -6.17 -20.20 -8.48
C GLU A 31 -5.77 -21.19 -7.38
N THR A 32 -5.93 -20.83 -6.11
CA THR A 32 -5.44 -21.64 -4.98
C THR A 32 -6.49 -22.49 -4.29
N HIS A 33 -7.75 -22.49 -4.75
CA HIS A 33 -8.84 -23.17 -4.06
C HIS A 33 -8.51 -24.62 -3.68
N ARG A 34 -8.02 -25.41 -4.64
CA ARG A 34 -7.63 -26.81 -4.42
C ARG A 34 -6.43 -26.94 -3.49
N GLN A 35 -5.45 -26.06 -3.61
CA GLN A 35 -4.27 -26.04 -2.74
C GLN A 35 -4.66 -25.77 -1.29
N MET A 36 -5.50 -24.73 -1.06
CA MET A 36 -6.00 -24.39 0.26
C MET A 36 -6.77 -25.57 0.87
N GLN A 37 -7.67 -26.21 0.13
CA GLN A 37 -8.38 -27.39 0.63
C GLN A 37 -7.44 -28.53 1.03
N GLY A 38 -6.39 -28.77 0.24
CA GLY A 38 -5.38 -29.79 0.55
C GLY A 38 -4.62 -29.49 1.84
N ILE A 39 -4.20 -28.23 2.05
CA ILE A 39 -3.45 -27.85 3.26
C ILE A 39 -4.39 -27.78 4.48
N LEU A 40 -5.58 -27.22 4.31
CA LEU A 40 -6.57 -27.07 5.37
C LEU A 40 -7.19 -28.41 5.79
N GLY A 41 -7.09 -29.47 4.97
CA GLY A 41 -7.68 -30.78 5.26
C GLY A 41 -9.22 -30.82 5.31
N ARG A 42 -9.88 -29.68 5.06
CA ARG A 42 -11.34 -29.55 5.00
C ARG A 42 -11.74 -28.48 3.98
N LYS A 43 -12.95 -28.60 3.44
CA LYS A 43 -13.53 -27.61 2.52
C LYS A 43 -14.13 -26.44 3.32
N PRO A 44 -14.15 -25.21 2.77
CA PRO A 44 -14.92 -24.14 3.37
C PRO A 44 -16.42 -24.47 3.34
N ASP A 45 -17.13 -24.02 4.36
CA ASP A 45 -18.58 -24.10 4.44
C ASP A 45 -19.23 -23.04 3.55
N PHE A 46 -18.60 -21.87 3.45
CA PHE A 46 -19.01 -20.74 2.61
C PHE A 46 -17.85 -19.77 2.39
N TYR A 47 -18.05 -18.80 1.50
CA TYR A 47 -17.12 -17.71 1.24
C TYR A 47 -17.65 -16.38 1.77
N CYS A 48 -16.77 -15.40 1.91
CA CYS A 48 -17.15 -14.02 2.16
C CYS A 48 -16.28 -13.07 1.34
N ASP A 49 -16.84 -11.95 0.91
CA ASP A 49 -16.12 -10.91 0.17
C ASP A 49 -16.74 -9.54 0.48
N ASN A 50 -15.97 -8.46 0.32
CA ASN A 50 -16.48 -7.10 0.42
C ASN A 50 -17.20 -6.63 -0.86
N ASP A 51 -16.97 -7.32 -1.97
CA ASP A 51 -17.66 -7.09 -3.22
C ASP A 51 -19.13 -7.55 -3.16
N ARG A 52 -20.04 -6.56 -3.18
CA ARG A 52 -21.50 -6.78 -3.09
C ARG A 52 -22.04 -7.59 -4.24
N ASP A 53 -21.41 -7.53 -5.41
CA ASP A 53 -21.87 -8.26 -6.60
C ASP A 53 -21.69 -9.77 -6.44
N LYS A 54 -20.85 -10.20 -5.49
CA LYS A 54 -20.62 -11.61 -5.18
C LYS A 54 -21.62 -12.18 -4.18
N TRP A 55 -22.31 -11.35 -3.40
CA TRP A 55 -23.17 -11.82 -2.31
C TRP A 55 -24.36 -12.62 -2.83
N GLY A 56 -24.64 -13.76 -2.19
CA GLY A 56 -25.70 -14.68 -2.59
C GLY A 56 -25.38 -15.54 -3.82
N ARG A 57 -24.22 -15.35 -4.46
CA ARG A 57 -23.77 -16.18 -5.58
C ARG A 57 -22.95 -17.36 -5.09
N GLU A 58 -22.92 -18.43 -5.89
CA GLU A 58 -22.11 -19.60 -5.63
C GLU A 58 -20.74 -19.52 -6.33
N PHE A 59 -19.72 -19.93 -5.60
CA PHE A 59 -18.35 -20.09 -6.09
C PHE A 59 -17.86 -21.46 -5.64
N ASN A 60 -17.32 -22.28 -6.54
CA ASN A 60 -16.88 -23.65 -6.21
C ASN A 60 -17.95 -24.47 -5.43
N GLY A 61 -19.23 -24.26 -5.76
CA GLY A 61 -20.37 -24.93 -5.13
C GLY A 61 -20.68 -24.49 -3.69
N LYS A 62 -20.19 -23.32 -3.25
CA LYS A 62 -20.48 -22.72 -1.94
C LYS A 62 -20.91 -21.26 -2.09
N LEU A 63 -21.85 -20.84 -1.26
CA LEU A 63 -22.35 -19.45 -1.26
C LEU A 63 -21.29 -18.47 -0.78
N CYS A 64 -21.30 -17.26 -1.36
CA CYS A 64 -20.61 -16.10 -0.83
C CYS A 64 -21.60 -15.26 0.00
N VAL A 65 -21.31 -15.06 1.27
CA VAL A 65 -22.10 -14.25 2.20
C VAL A 65 -21.46 -12.88 2.42
N SER A 66 -22.27 -11.91 2.84
CA SER A 66 -21.76 -10.60 3.24
C SER A 66 -20.98 -10.66 4.57
N PRO A 67 -20.11 -9.69 4.86
CA PRO A 67 -19.44 -9.60 6.17
C PRO A 67 -20.42 -9.52 7.35
N ALA A 68 -21.59 -8.90 7.15
CA ALA A 68 -22.63 -8.81 8.17
C ALA A 68 -23.21 -10.19 8.51
N GLN A 69 -23.54 -11.00 7.49
CA GLN A 69 -24.01 -12.37 7.68
C GLN A 69 -22.92 -13.27 8.28
N LEU A 70 -21.66 -13.07 7.88
CA LEU A 70 -20.53 -13.77 8.50
C LEU A 70 -20.41 -13.47 10.01
N ALA A 71 -20.66 -12.23 10.42
CA ALA A 71 -20.57 -11.80 11.82
C ALA A 71 -21.59 -12.51 12.75
N GLU A 72 -22.73 -12.95 12.21
CA GLU A 72 -23.77 -13.68 12.98
C GLU A 72 -23.24 -15.00 13.58
N TYR A 73 -22.19 -15.58 13.00
CA TYR A 73 -21.57 -16.81 13.51
C TYR A 73 -20.66 -16.59 14.72
N GLN A 74 -20.17 -15.38 14.96
CA GLN A 74 -19.30 -15.03 16.10
C GLN A 74 -18.13 -16.03 16.28
N ASP A 75 -17.99 -16.63 17.48
CA ASP A 75 -16.91 -17.55 17.83
C ASP A 75 -17.07 -18.95 17.18
N ARG A 76 -18.19 -19.23 16.49
CA ARG A 76 -18.47 -20.52 15.82
C ARG A 76 -17.80 -20.65 14.45
N VAL A 77 -17.34 -19.53 13.86
CA VAL A 77 -16.68 -19.53 12.56
C VAL A 77 -15.19 -19.27 12.69
N CYS A 78 -14.39 -20.05 11.97
CA CYS A 78 -13.00 -19.74 11.67
C CYS A 78 -12.93 -19.07 10.31
N VAL A 79 -12.28 -17.91 10.22
CA VAL A 79 -12.15 -17.16 8.96
C VAL A 79 -10.71 -17.19 8.48
N ILE A 80 -10.51 -17.68 7.27
CA ILE A 80 -9.24 -17.64 6.54
C ILE A 80 -9.26 -16.41 5.62
N ILE A 81 -8.47 -15.39 5.94
CA ILE A 81 -8.34 -14.17 5.14
C ILE A 81 -7.33 -14.44 4.02
N ALA A 82 -7.81 -14.45 2.78
CA ALA A 82 -7.08 -14.80 1.57
C ALA A 82 -6.99 -13.61 0.59
N VAL A 83 -6.44 -12.49 1.06
CA VAL A 83 -6.23 -11.26 0.27
C VAL A 83 -4.79 -10.77 0.37
N LYS A 84 -4.33 -9.94 -0.60
CA LYS A 84 -2.96 -9.39 -0.59
C LYS A 84 -2.69 -8.44 0.59
N GLN A 85 -3.67 -7.61 0.95
CA GLN A 85 -3.58 -6.61 2.02
C GLN A 85 -4.63 -6.96 3.09
N TYR A 86 -4.27 -7.90 3.98
CA TYR A 86 -5.21 -8.50 4.92
C TYR A 86 -5.56 -7.58 6.09
N GLU A 87 -4.78 -6.54 6.38
CA GLU A 87 -4.89 -5.69 7.57
C GLU A 87 -6.23 -4.96 7.66
N SER A 88 -6.72 -4.47 6.51
CA SER A 88 -8.02 -3.79 6.42
C SER A 88 -9.17 -4.75 6.69
N VAL A 89 -9.13 -5.93 6.08
CA VAL A 89 -10.11 -7.01 6.30
C VAL A 89 -10.06 -7.51 7.74
N TRP A 90 -8.87 -7.72 8.28
CA TRP A 90 -8.67 -8.14 9.66
C TRP A 90 -9.37 -7.17 10.62
N THR A 91 -9.08 -5.87 10.48
CA THR A 91 -9.66 -4.83 11.34
C THR A 91 -11.18 -4.79 11.23
N GLN A 92 -11.70 -4.86 10.01
CA GLN A 92 -13.14 -4.93 9.75
C GLN A 92 -13.80 -6.12 10.45
N LEU A 93 -13.25 -7.33 10.29
CA LEU A 93 -13.82 -8.54 10.89
C LEU A 93 -13.73 -8.52 12.42
N MET A 94 -12.63 -8.00 12.98
CA MET A 94 -12.50 -7.78 14.43
C MET A 94 -13.55 -6.80 14.97
N GLN A 95 -13.81 -5.69 14.25
CA GLN A 95 -14.85 -4.72 14.62
C GLN A 95 -16.27 -5.31 14.54
N LEU A 96 -16.48 -6.29 13.65
CA LEU A 96 -17.71 -7.08 13.58
C LEU A 96 -17.80 -8.15 14.69
N GLY A 97 -16.81 -8.24 15.58
CA GLY A 97 -16.81 -9.14 16.73
C GLY A 97 -16.27 -10.55 16.45
N LEU A 98 -15.70 -10.80 15.27
CA LEU A 98 -15.10 -12.09 14.93
C LEU A 98 -13.70 -12.20 15.53
N LYS A 99 -13.43 -13.28 16.27
CA LYS A 99 -12.15 -13.47 16.99
C LYS A 99 -11.28 -14.55 16.38
N ASN A 100 -11.88 -15.55 15.74
CA ASN A 100 -11.16 -16.69 15.19
C ASN A 100 -10.71 -16.41 13.74
N LEU A 101 -9.75 -15.50 13.61
CA LEU A 101 -9.20 -15.04 12.33
C LEU A 101 -7.80 -15.61 12.10
N ILE A 102 -7.54 -16.02 10.85
CA ILE A 102 -6.27 -16.58 10.39
C ILE A 102 -5.98 -15.99 9.00
N VAL A 103 -4.73 -15.63 8.72
CA VAL A 103 -4.32 -15.07 7.43
C VAL A 103 -3.62 -16.14 6.61
N ALA A 104 -3.98 -16.26 5.33
CA ALA A 104 -3.26 -17.05 4.35
C ALA A 104 -2.16 -16.18 3.70
N ASN A 105 -0.92 -16.65 3.73
CA ASN A 105 0.19 -15.98 3.06
C ASN A 105 0.47 -16.62 1.70
N PHE A 106 0.76 -15.79 0.70
CA PHE A 106 0.99 -16.22 -0.67
C PHE A 106 2.37 -15.79 -1.14
N ASP A 107 3.00 -16.58 -2.02
CA ASP A 107 4.18 -16.12 -2.76
C ASP A 107 3.82 -15.33 -4.02
N ARG A 108 4.85 -14.85 -4.74
CA ARG A 108 4.69 -14.08 -5.98
C ARG A 108 3.99 -14.86 -7.10
N GLY A 109 4.01 -16.19 -7.04
CA GLY A 109 3.31 -17.07 -7.98
C GLY A 109 1.91 -17.47 -7.50
N TYR A 110 1.37 -16.76 -6.49
CA TYR A 110 0.08 -17.02 -5.89
C TYR A 110 -0.05 -18.38 -5.20
N HIS A 111 1.05 -19.04 -4.80
CA HIS A 111 0.94 -20.27 -4.02
C HIS A 111 0.80 -19.97 -2.53
N VAL A 112 -0.07 -20.70 -1.84
CA VAL A 112 -0.20 -20.67 -0.38
C VAL A 112 1.09 -21.18 0.26
N ARG A 113 1.74 -20.33 1.07
CA ARG A 113 3.01 -20.65 1.75
C ARG A 113 2.80 -21.08 3.19
N ASN A 114 2.00 -20.33 3.94
CA ASN A 114 1.69 -20.64 5.32
C ASN A 114 0.39 -19.96 5.75
N PHE A 115 -0.04 -20.31 6.96
CA PHE A 115 -1.11 -19.66 7.68
C PHE A 115 -0.55 -19.07 8.97
N PHE A 116 -0.95 -17.86 9.31
CA PHE A 116 -0.50 -17.20 10.52
C PHE A 116 -1.61 -16.39 11.16
N GLN A 117 -1.49 -16.18 12.46
CA GLN A 117 -2.24 -15.16 13.17
C GLN A 117 -1.25 -14.05 13.51
N PRO A 118 -1.51 -12.79 13.13
CA PRO A 118 -0.62 -11.71 13.50
C PRO A 118 -0.68 -11.46 15.02
N GLU A 119 0.47 -11.18 15.63
CA GLU A 119 0.60 -10.86 17.06
C GLU A 119 0.73 -9.34 17.26
N GLY A 120 -0.05 -8.76 18.17
CA GLY A 120 -0.02 -7.33 18.49
C GLY A 120 -1.08 -6.48 17.77
N ILE A 121 -1.10 -5.18 18.09
CA ILE A 121 -2.02 -4.22 17.47
C ILE A 121 -1.68 -4.13 15.97
N LEU A 122 -2.52 -4.76 15.13
CA LEU A 122 -2.55 -4.56 13.68
C LEU A 122 -3.18 -3.20 13.32
N ALA A 123 -2.78 -2.14 14.03
CA ALA A 123 -3.14 -0.79 13.62
C ALA A 123 -2.21 -0.38 12.47
N HIS A 124 -2.47 -0.93 11.29
CA HIS A 124 -2.48 -0.05 10.13
C HIS A 124 -3.95 0.21 9.80
N PRO A 125 -4.57 1.23 10.41
CA PRO A 125 -5.89 1.66 10.00
C PRO A 125 -5.76 2.18 8.57
N ALA A 126 -6.06 1.32 7.60
CA ALA A 126 -6.37 1.74 6.24
C ALA A 126 -7.64 2.65 6.20
N GLN A 127 -8.32 2.82 7.34
CA GLN A 127 -9.33 3.85 7.55
C GLN A 127 -8.75 5.04 8.34
N SER A 128 -8.33 6.04 7.54
CA SER A 128 -8.06 7.46 7.85
C SER A 128 -6.66 8.00 7.48
N ALA A 129 -5.91 7.36 6.58
CA ALA A 129 -4.69 7.98 6.02
C ALA A 129 -4.97 9.37 5.39
N TYR A 130 -6.19 9.64 4.92
CA TYR A 130 -6.61 10.96 4.43
C TYR A 130 -6.61 12.04 5.52
N GLY A 131 -6.90 11.68 6.78
CA GLY A 131 -6.76 12.60 7.91
C GLY A 131 -5.31 12.77 8.37
N GLN A 132 -4.42 11.86 7.99
CA GLN A 132 -3.01 11.91 8.40
C GLN A 132 -2.17 12.89 7.59
N LEU A 133 -2.52 13.23 6.34
CA LEU A 133 -1.66 14.10 5.51
C LEU A 133 -1.94 15.60 5.66
N LYS A 134 -3.14 15.96 6.16
CA LYS A 134 -3.53 17.36 6.32
C LYS A 134 -2.57 18.12 7.22
N GLY A 135 -2.01 19.22 6.71
CA GLY A 135 -1.06 20.09 7.41
C GLY A 135 0.37 19.54 7.51
N ARG A 136 0.64 18.31 7.05
CA ARG A 136 2.01 17.79 6.94
C ARG A 136 2.73 18.44 5.78
N TRP A 137 4.06 18.38 5.82
CA TRP A 137 4.92 18.89 4.76
C TRP A 137 5.58 17.77 3.96
N ALA A 138 5.40 17.82 2.63
CA ALA A 138 6.00 16.89 1.69
C ALA A 138 6.97 17.59 0.73
N PHE A 139 8.21 17.11 0.68
CA PHE A 139 9.21 17.56 -0.28
C PHE A 139 9.18 16.68 -1.54
N VAL A 140 8.89 17.29 -2.69
CA VAL A 140 8.80 16.59 -3.98
C VAL A 140 9.83 17.14 -4.94
N THR A 141 10.82 16.30 -5.30
CA THR A 141 11.84 16.66 -6.28
C THR A 141 11.33 16.49 -7.72
N GLY A 142 11.69 17.41 -8.62
CA GLY A 142 11.30 17.31 -10.03
C GLY A 142 9.80 17.50 -10.23
N SER A 143 9.20 18.43 -9.47
CA SER A 143 7.75 18.65 -9.41
C SER A 143 7.22 19.69 -10.39
N SER A 144 8.04 20.18 -11.32
CA SER A 144 7.65 21.15 -12.35
C SER A 144 6.72 20.59 -13.42
N ARG A 145 6.74 19.26 -13.67
CA ARG A 145 5.91 18.61 -14.69
C ARG A 145 5.75 17.11 -14.44
N GLY A 146 4.97 16.45 -15.29
CA GLY A 146 4.91 15.00 -15.36
C GLY A 146 4.42 14.34 -14.06
N ILE A 147 5.08 13.25 -13.66
CA ILE A 147 4.70 12.46 -12.48
C ILE A 147 4.88 13.29 -11.19
N GLY A 148 6.00 14.00 -11.03
CA GLY A 148 6.26 14.82 -9.84
C GLY A 148 5.20 15.89 -9.60
N GLN A 149 4.78 16.60 -10.66
CA GLN A 149 3.67 17.56 -10.56
C GLN A 149 2.36 16.89 -10.15
N ARG A 150 2.03 15.73 -10.74
CA ARG A 150 0.81 15.01 -10.38
C ARG A 150 0.83 14.53 -8.93
N ILE A 151 1.97 14.02 -8.46
CA ILE A 151 2.14 13.65 -7.05
C ILE A 151 1.91 14.86 -6.14
N ALA A 152 2.53 16.00 -6.44
CA ALA A 152 2.33 17.24 -5.71
C ALA A 152 0.83 17.63 -5.67
N VAL A 153 0.17 17.65 -6.82
CA VAL A 153 -1.25 17.99 -6.90
C VAL A 153 -2.13 17.02 -6.11
N GLU A 154 -1.90 15.70 -6.19
CA GLU A 154 -2.68 14.74 -5.40
C GLU A 154 -2.43 14.89 -3.89
N LEU A 155 -1.19 15.13 -3.45
CA LEU A 155 -0.89 15.42 -2.04
C LEU A 155 -1.59 16.71 -1.56
N SER A 156 -1.65 17.74 -2.40
CA SER A 156 -2.34 19.00 -2.07
C SER A 156 -3.85 18.81 -1.91
N LYS A 157 -4.49 17.97 -2.73
CA LYS A 157 -5.92 17.60 -2.59
C LYS A 157 -6.21 16.90 -1.26
N LEU A 158 -5.20 16.25 -0.68
CA LEU A 158 -5.28 15.62 0.63
C LEU A 158 -4.93 16.58 1.79
N GLY A 159 -4.72 17.86 1.50
CA GLY A 159 -4.43 18.90 2.48
C GLY A 159 -2.96 18.96 2.93
N CYS A 160 -2.04 18.30 2.23
CA CYS A 160 -0.62 18.33 2.53
C CYS A 160 0.02 19.62 2.00
N ASN A 161 0.78 20.32 2.84
CA ASN A 161 1.64 21.43 2.42
C ASN A 161 2.85 20.88 1.68
N LEU A 162 3.38 21.64 0.72
CA LEU A 162 4.39 21.13 -0.19
C LEU A 162 5.66 21.97 -0.23
N ILE A 163 6.79 21.29 -0.37
CA ILE A 163 8.04 21.86 -0.83
C ILE A 163 8.26 21.34 -2.26
N LEU A 164 8.24 22.23 -3.24
CA LEU A 164 8.38 21.89 -4.64
C LEU A 164 9.79 22.21 -5.12
N HIS A 165 10.46 21.22 -5.71
CA HIS A 165 11.78 21.39 -6.28
C HIS A 165 11.79 21.25 -7.81
N GLY A 166 12.53 22.14 -8.47
CA GLY A 166 12.89 22.02 -9.88
C GLY A 166 14.18 22.78 -10.19
N ARG A 167 14.73 22.55 -11.39
CA ARG A 167 15.99 23.20 -11.83
C ARG A 167 15.89 24.70 -12.06
N LYS A 168 14.66 25.22 -12.20
CA LYS A 168 14.35 26.64 -12.35
C LYS A 168 13.05 26.94 -11.63
N LEU A 169 13.01 28.02 -10.84
CA LEU A 169 11.80 28.45 -10.14
C LEU A 169 10.64 28.72 -11.11
N SER A 170 10.92 29.34 -12.26
CA SER A 170 9.89 29.65 -13.27
C SER A 170 9.17 28.41 -13.82
N HIS A 171 9.80 27.23 -13.78
CA HIS A 171 9.15 26.00 -14.20
C HIS A 171 8.16 25.45 -13.16
N LEU A 172 8.17 25.97 -11.93
CA LEU A 172 7.29 25.53 -10.84
C LEU A 172 5.98 26.32 -10.78
N GLU A 173 5.86 27.44 -11.50
CA GLU A 173 4.70 28.36 -11.43
C GLU A 173 3.35 27.64 -11.59
N LEU A 174 3.24 26.75 -12.58
CA LEU A 174 2.01 25.98 -12.80
C LEU A 174 1.73 25.02 -11.62
N SER A 175 2.75 24.29 -11.17
CA SER A 175 2.62 23.35 -10.04
C SER A 175 2.25 24.06 -8.75
N GLU A 176 2.88 25.20 -8.49
CA GLU A 176 2.57 26.06 -7.35
C GLU A 176 1.11 26.51 -7.39
N SER A 177 0.66 27.08 -8.52
CA SER A 177 -0.71 27.56 -8.70
C SER A 177 -1.74 26.45 -8.48
N LEU A 178 -1.51 25.25 -9.06
CA LEU A 178 -2.40 24.10 -8.89
C LEU A 178 -2.49 23.64 -7.43
N CYS A 179 -1.36 23.61 -6.71
CA CYS A 179 -1.31 23.15 -5.32
C CYS A 179 -1.90 24.21 -4.37
N ARG A 180 -1.51 25.48 -4.49
CA ARG A 180 -2.09 26.58 -3.71
C ARG A 180 -3.60 26.71 -3.95
N GLY A 181 -4.07 26.40 -5.16
CA GLY A 181 -5.50 26.33 -5.49
C GLY A 181 -6.29 25.29 -4.68
N GLN A 182 -5.62 24.32 -4.05
CA GLN A 182 -6.23 23.37 -3.11
C GLN A 182 -6.26 23.88 -1.65
N GLY A 183 -5.75 25.10 -1.39
CA GLY A 183 -5.76 25.72 -0.06
C GLY A 183 -4.64 25.25 0.87
N VAL A 184 -3.54 24.73 0.34
CA VAL A 184 -2.34 24.34 1.10
C VAL A 184 -1.21 25.35 0.93
N GLU A 185 -0.24 25.30 1.84
CA GLU A 185 0.99 26.07 1.74
C GLU A 185 1.99 25.40 0.78
N VAL A 186 2.76 26.24 0.09
CA VAL A 186 3.76 25.79 -0.89
C VAL A 186 5.02 26.63 -0.73
N GLU A 187 6.17 25.96 -0.67
CA GLU A 187 7.51 26.56 -0.75
C GLU A 187 8.22 26.06 -2.00
N LEU A 188 9.01 26.93 -2.64
CA LEU A 188 9.70 26.61 -3.89
C LEU A 188 11.21 26.61 -3.69
N PHE A 189 11.87 25.59 -4.21
CA PHE A 189 13.32 25.47 -4.19
C PHE A 189 13.88 25.19 -5.57
N GLU A 190 14.95 25.89 -5.87
CA GLU A 190 15.74 25.70 -7.08
C GLU A 190 17.08 25.06 -6.73
N ALA A 191 17.36 23.94 -7.40
CA ALA A 191 18.68 23.31 -7.38
C ALA A 191 18.88 22.50 -8.65
N GLU A 192 20.13 22.39 -9.09
CA GLU A 192 20.54 21.30 -9.96
C GLU A 192 21.03 20.16 -9.07
N LEU A 193 20.43 18.97 -9.23
CA LEU A 193 20.73 17.85 -8.32
C LEU A 193 22.09 17.20 -8.63
N GLU A 194 22.65 17.45 -9.80
CA GLU A 194 24.02 17.06 -10.16
C GLU A 194 25.08 17.91 -9.39
N ASP A 195 24.72 19.10 -8.89
CA ASP A 195 25.60 19.92 -8.05
C ASP A 195 25.32 19.63 -6.56
N LEU A 196 26.12 18.74 -5.97
CA LEU A 196 26.02 18.38 -4.54
C LEU A 196 26.08 19.60 -3.61
N LYS A 197 26.83 20.65 -3.96
CA LYS A 197 26.88 21.87 -3.13
C LYS A 197 25.57 22.66 -3.25
N ALA A 198 24.91 22.65 -4.41
CA ALA A 198 23.59 23.24 -4.56
C ALA A 198 22.54 22.45 -3.79
N VAL A 199 22.65 21.11 -3.80
CA VAL A 199 21.80 20.23 -2.98
C VAL A 199 21.96 20.54 -1.50
N ASP A 200 23.20 20.62 -0.99
CA ASP A 200 23.47 20.95 0.42
C ASP A 200 22.85 22.29 0.82
N ARG A 201 23.06 23.36 0.02
CA ARG A 201 22.48 24.69 0.27
C ARG A 201 20.95 24.66 0.26
N MET A 202 20.36 23.92 -0.68
CA MET A 202 18.91 23.75 -0.77
C MET A 202 18.39 23.04 0.49
N LEU A 203 19.02 21.94 0.91
CA LEU A 203 18.62 21.18 2.08
C LEU A 203 18.78 22.00 3.37
N GLU A 204 19.86 22.76 3.53
CA GLU A 204 20.04 23.70 4.63
C GLU A 204 18.90 24.72 4.68
N SER A 205 18.53 25.28 3.52
CA SER A 205 17.44 26.26 3.42
C SER A 205 16.07 25.62 3.73
N ILE A 206 15.83 24.38 3.30
CA ILE A 206 14.63 23.61 3.64
C ILE A 206 14.57 23.32 5.15
N LEU A 207 15.69 22.93 5.76
CA LEU A 207 15.78 22.63 7.19
C LEU A 207 15.67 23.88 8.07
N ALA A 208 15.98 25.06 7.53
CA ALA A 208 15.79 26.35 8.20
C ALA A 208 14.33 26.84 8.19
N LEU A 209 13.45 26.23 7.38
CA LEU A 209 12.02 26.52 7.46
C LEU A 209 11.49 26.15 8.86
N PRO A 210 10.53 26.91 9.41
CA PRO A 210 9.90 26.55 10.68
C PRO A 210 9.12 25.22 10.60
N ASN A 211 8.93 24.71 9.38
CA ASN A 211 8.11 23.58 9.04
C ASN A 211 8.93 22.29 8.98
N ARG A 212 8.44 21.24 9.63
CA ARG A 212 9.10 19.93 9.61
C ARG A 212 8.73 19.15 8.35
N VAL A 213 9.70 18.82 7.50
CA VAL A 213 9.49 17.88 6.39
C VAL A 213 9.25 16.47 6.94
N GLU A 214 8.11 15.88 6.59
CA GLU A 214 7.70 14.54 7.06
C GLU A 214 7.69 13.51 5.93
N ILE A 215 7.55 13.98 4.69
CA ILE A 215 7.43 13.14 3.50
C ILE A 215 8.47 13.62 2.49
N VAL A 216 9.24 12.69 1.93
CA VAL A 216 10.18 12.98 0.85
C VAL A 216 9.86 12.09 -0.34
N VAL A 217 9.69 12.71 -1.49
CA VAL A 217 9.45 12.06 -2.78
C VAL A 217 10.65 12.35 -3.69
N ASN A 218 11.54 11.36 -3.77
CA ASN A 218 12.66 11.34 -4.71
C ASN A 218 12.14 10.95 -6.10
N ASN A 219 11.68 11.94 -6.86
CA ASN A 219 11.07 11.74 -8.18
C ASN A 219 11.91 12.34 -9.33
N ALA A 220 12.77 13.34 -9.06
CA ALA A 220 13.59 13.92 -10.12
C ALA A 220 14.46 12.86 -10.80
N ALA A 221 14.45 12.84 -12.13
CA ALA A 221 15.21 11.91 -12.95
C ALA A 221 15.53 12.54 -14.31
N VAL A 222 16.63 12.09 -14.91
CA VAL A 222 16.99 12.36 -16.30
C VAL A 222 16.94 11.05 -17.09
N SER A 223 16.41 11.10 -18.31
CA SER A 223 16.39 9.95 -19.22
C SER A 223 16.66 10.43 -20.64
N PRO A 224 17.93 10.71 -20.98
CA PRO A 224 18.34 11.04 -22.33
C PRO A 224 18.16 9.83 -23.26
N ALA A 225 17.83 10.10 -24.53
CA ALA A 225 17.59 9.07 -25.54
C ALA A 225 18.86 8.80 -26.35
N TYR A 226 19.22 7.52 -26.51
CA TYR A 226 20.34 7.06 -27.35
C TYR A 226 19.81 6.12 -28.42
N PRO A 227 19.52 6.63 -29.63
CA PRO A 227 18.92 5.85 -30.72
C PRO A 227 19.78 4.66 -31.15
N ASP A 228 21.10 4.77 -31.03
CA ASP A 228 22.07 3.76 -31.46
C ASP A 228 22.30 2.65 -30.40
N GLY A 229 21.48 2.65 -29.34
CA GLY A 229 21.50 1.66 -28.26
C GLY A 229 22.48 1.99 -27.13
N VAL A 230 22.40 1.23 -26.04
CA VAL A 230 23.15 1.46 -24.78
C VAL A 230 24.68 1.49 -24.97
N TRP A 231 25.21 0.82 -25.99
CA TRP A 231 26.64 0.79 -26.33
C TRP A 231 27.18 2.13 -26.82
N SER A 232 26.30 3.02 -27.29
CA SER A 232 26.67 4.33 -27.83
C SER A 232 26.75 5.44 -26.77
N VAL A 233 26.40 5.14 -25.51
CA VAL A 233 26.36 6.12 -24.42
C VAL A 233 27.80 6.41 -23.95
N PRO A 234 28.27 7.67 -24.01
CA PRO A 234 29.57 8.05 -23.46
C PRO A 234 29.68 7.76 -21.96
N THR A 235 30.87 7.45 -21.46
CA THR A 235 31.07 7.10 -20.04
C THR A 235 30.74 8.29 -19.14
N GLU A 236 31.07 9.50 -19.57
CA GLU A 236 30.79 10.75 -18.87
C GLU A 236 29.28 10.94 -18.67
N GLU A 237 28.49 10.49 -19.63
CA GLU A 237 27.04 10.60 -19.62
C GLU A 237 26.40 9.54 -18.73
N VAL A 238 26.96 8.32 -18.70
CA VAL A 238 26.61 7.32 -17.69
C VAL A 238 26.92 7.85 -16.29
N GLN A 239 28.10 8.44 -16.08
CA GLN A 239 28.44 9.04 -14.79
C GLN A 239 27.45 10.13 -14.41
N ARG A 240 27.15 11.06 -15.31
CA ARG A 240 26.19 12.14 -15.07
C ARG A 240 24.79 11.65 -14.69
N ILE A 241 24.32 10.55 -15.27
CA ILE A 241 22.97 10.01 -14.98
C ILE A 241 22.90 9.37 -13.58
N PHE A 242 24.01 8.83 -13.07
CA PHE A 242 24.04 7.99 -11.86
C PHE A 242 24.84 8.58 -10.68
N SER A 243 25.54 9.70 -10.86
CA SER A 243 26.24 10.45 -9.80
C SER A 243 25.30 11.39 -9.07
#